data_AF-A0A8B7QC19-F1
#
_entry.id   AF-A0A8B7QC19-F1
#
_cell.length_a   1.000
_cell.length_b   1.000
_cell.length_c   1.000
_cell.angle_alpha   90.00
_cell.angle_beta   90.00
_cell.angle_gamma   90.00
#
_symmetry.space_group_name_H-M   'P 1'
#
loop_
_entity.id
_entity.type
_entity.pdbx_description
1 polymer ?
#
loop_
_entity_poly.entity_id
_entity_poly.type
_entity_poly.pdbx_seq_one_letter_code
_entity_poly.pdbx_strand_id
1 'polypeptide(L)'
;MPPEMTLSPGPTELTLDPAHQPEETPAPCLAGLTLEPAHQPEETPAPCLAELTLEPVHCRPELLDACADLINEQWPRSRASRLHSLSQSSDNFPLCLMLLSPHPTPGAAPIVVGHARLSRVLDQPQSLLVETVVVARALRGRGFGRHLMEGLEVFAQARGFRRLHLTTHDQLYFYVHLGYRLGFHSWGMTMQLSLALVLGVALCLGCGQPLLRAPERPFSVLWNVPSAHCSARFGVHLPLEALGITANHGQHFHGQNITIFYKNQFGLYPYFGPRGTAHNGGIPQAVLLDRHLARAAYQIQHRLRPGFAGLAVLDWEEWCPLWAQNWGHRRAYQEASWAWAQQVFPNLDPQEQLHKARTGFEQAARALMEDTLRLGRALRPHGLWGFYHFPACGNGWHGMASNYTGHCHSATLALNTQLDWLWAASSALFPSIYLPPKLPPAHHQTFVRYRLEEAFRVALTGHPHPLPVLAYARFTYQSSGRFLSKDDLVQTIGVSAALGAAGVVLWGDLSISSSEEKCWHLHDYLVDTLGPYVINVTRAAIACSHQRCHGHGRCARQDPGQLESFLHLQPDGSPGAWESFSCHCYWGWAGPTCQEPRPEPGPEEAA
;
A
#
# COMPACT_ATOMS: atom_id res chain seq x y z
N MET A 1 -12.47 -2.62 8.47
CA MET A 1 -12.27 -2.58 9.93
C MET A 1 -10.96 -1.84 10.19
N PRO A 2 -10.95 -0.75 10.97
CA PRO A 2 -9.72 -0.02 11.32
C PRO A 2 -8.88 -0.85 12.31
N PRO A 3 -7.52 -0.75 12.32
CA PRO A 3 -6.71 -1.61 13.18
C PRO A 3 -6.96 -1.27 14.64
N GLU A 4 -7.27 -2.32 15.37
CA GLU A 4 -7.57 -2.34 16.78
C GLU A 4 -6.24 -2.44 17.57
N MET A 5 -5.84 -1.35 18.23
CA MET A 5 -4.62 -1.33 19.05
C MET A 5 -4.89 -1.96 20.40
N THR A 6 -4.35 -3.16 20.64
CA THR A 6 -4.55 -3.88 21.90
C THR A 6 -3.67 -3.31 23.01
N LEU A 7 -4.27 -2.83 24.09
CA LEU A 7 -3.53 -2.36 25.28
C LEU A 7 -3.69 -3.32 26.46
N SER A 8 -2.67 -3.47 27.31
CA SER A 8 -2.70 -4.34 28.50
C SER A 8 -2.26 -3.61 29.78
N PRO A 9 -2.85 -3.90 30.97
CA PRO A 9 -2.41 -3.33 32.23
C PRO A 9 -1.01 -3.85 32.60
N GLY A 10 -0.18 -2.99 33.21
CA GLY A 10 1.13 -3.37 33.75
C GLY A 10 1.00 -4.14 35.08
N PRO A 11 2.02 -4.94 35.48
CA PRO A 11 2.01 -5.59 36.78
C PRO A 11 2.15 -4.53 37.89
N THR A 12 1.17 -4.45 38.77
CA THR A 12 1.24 -3.69 40.02
C THR A 12 1.93 -4.54 41.08
N GLU A 13 3.18 -4.19 41.40
CA GLU A 13 3.85 -4.62 42.63
C GLU A 13 3.38 -3.66 43.75
N LEU A 14 2.56 -4.17 44.66
CA LEU A 14 2.15 -3.47 45.88
C LEU A 14 3.29 -3.59 46.90
N THR A 15 4.16 -2.59 46.98
CA THR A 15 4.97 -2.35 48.17
C THR A 15 4.21 -1.41 49.10
N LEU A 16 3.76 -1.99 50.23
CA LEU A 16 3.26 -1.25 51.39
C LEU A 16 4.44 -0.57 52.09
N ASP A 17 4.41 0.75 52.23
CA ASP A 17 5.02 1.40 53.38
C ASP A 17 4.20 2.65 53.79
N PRO A 18 3.80 2.81 55.07
CA PRO A 18 2.87 3.86 55.50
C PRO A 18 3.60 4.99 56.23
N ALA A 19 3.47 6.24 55.78
CA ALA A 19 3.45 7.40 56.69
C ALA A 19 3.11 8.70 55.96
N HIS A 20 2.38 9.54 56.70
CA HIS A 20 2.17 10.99 56.53
C HIS A 20 1.08 11.52 55.58
N GLN A 21 -0.04 11.85 56.21
CA GLN A 21 -0.90 13.02 55.96
C GLN A 21 -0.74 13.99 57.17
N PRO A 22 -1.38 15.17 57.19
CA PRO A 22 -1.62 16.16 56.12
C PRO A 22 -1.38 17.61 56.61
N GLU A 23 -1.51 18.63 55.76
CA GLU A 23 -1.87 19.98 56.24
C GLU A 23 -2.63 20.77 55.16
N GLU A 24 -3.87 21.14 55.49
CA GLU A 24 -4.71 22.14 54.81
C GLU A 24 -4.61 23.47 55.57
N THR A 25 -4.84 24.62 54.89
CA THR A 25 -5.58 25.85 55.31
C THR A 25 -5.20 27.09 54.44
N PRO A 26 -5.95 28.23 54.39
CA PRO A 26 -6.78 28.56 53.21
C PRO A 26 -6.70 30.05 52.70
N ALA A 27 -7.28 30.33 51.51
CA ALA A 27 -7.90 31.62 51.03
C ALA A 27 -7.05 32.95 51.03
N PRO A 28 -7.43 34.10 50.39
CA PRO A 28 -8.75 34.50 49.87
C PRO A 28 -8.86 35.28 48.53
N CYS A 29 -10.13 35.40 48.14
CA CYS A 29 -10.90 36.28 47.24
C CYS A 29 -10.29 37.54 46.56
N LEU A 30 -10.78 37.78 45.32
CA LEU A 30 -11.19 39.12 44.87
C LEU A 30 -12.43 39.03 43.96
N ALA A 31 -13.46 39.80 44.36
CA ALA A 31 -14.69 40.15 43.64
C ALA A 31 -14.36 40.75 42.25
N GLY A 32 -15.19 40.71 41.21
CA GLY A 32 -16.63 40.60 41.10
C GLY A 32 -17.10 41.73 40.17
N LEU A 33 -17.61 41.41 38.98
CA LEU A 33 -18.42 42.31 38.16
C LEU A 33 -19.53 41.48 37.48
N THR A 34 -20.74 41.80 37.89
CA THR A 34 -22.04 41.22 37.51
C THR A 34 -22.55 41.74 36.16
N LEU A 35 -23.19 40.86 35.38
CA LEU A 35 -24.26 41.18 34.42
C LEU A 35 -25.18 39.95 34.29
N GLU A 36 -26.42 40.05 34.79
CA GLU A 36 -27.54 39.12 34.56
C GLU A 36 -28.30 39.48 33.25
N PRO A 37 -29.31 38.70 32.79
CA PRO A 37 -29.39 37.24 32.67
C PRO A 37 -29.88 36.84 31.26
N ALA A 38 -29.38 35.73 30.71
CA ALA A 38 -30.03 35.06 29.59
C ALA A 38 -30.22 33.59 29.95
N HIS A 39 -31.47 33.13 29.87
CA HIS A 39 -31.95 31.78 30.17
C HIS A 39 -30.87 30.69 30.14
N GLN A 40 -30.47 30.25 31.33
CA GLN A 40 -29.80 28.97 31.47
C GLN A 40 -30.86 27.87 31.38
N PRO A 41 -30.66 26.83 30.55
CA PRO A 41 -31.39 25.59 30.74
C PRO A 41 -30.97 25.02 32.10
N GLU A 42 -31.97 24.66 32.90
CA GLU A 42 -31.85 23.97 34.19
C GLU A 42 -30.75 22.89 34.13
N GLU A 43 -29.57 23.17 34.69
CA GLU A 43 -28.52 22.16 34.83
C GLU A 43 -28.92 21.23 35.98
N THR A 44 -29.45 20.06 35.63
CA THR A 44 -29.55 18.93 36.57
C THR A 44 -28.19 18.71 37.23
N PRO A 45 -28.10 18.70 38.59
CA PRO A 45 -26.84 18.54 39.29
C PRO A 45 -26.23 17.20 38.90
N ALA A 46 -25.00 17.26 38.40
CA ALA A 46 -24.34 16.08 37.90
C ALA A 46 -23.90 15.14 39.02
N PRO A 47 -23.98 13.83 38.79
CA PRO A 47 -23.89 12.84 39.85
C PRO A 47 -22.49 12.79 40.49
N CYS A 48 -22.46 12.53 41.80
CA CYS A 48 -21.23 12.40 42.58
C CYS A 48 -20.53 11.07 42.24
N LEU A 49 -19.21 11.11 42.03
CA LEU A 49 -18.40 9.92 41.69
C LEU A 49 -18.37 8.87 42.81
N ALA A 50 -18.62 9.27 44.07
CA ALA A 50 -18.51 8.39 45.24
C ALA A 50 -19.68 7.39 45.39
N GLU A 51 -20.78 7.56 44.63
CA GLU A 51 -21.99 6.74 44.77
C GLU A 51 -22.27 5.86 43.54
N LEU A 52 -21.30 5.77 42.62
CA LEU A 52 -21.45 4.98 41.41
C LEU A 52 -21.31 3.49 41.69
N THR A 53 -22.13 2.68 41.01
CA THR A 53 -22.07 1.21 41.09
C THR A 53 -21.90 0.61 39.70
N LEU A 54 -21.19 -0.53 39.62
CA LEU A 54 -20.98 -1.26 38.37
C LEU A 54 -21.73 -2.59 38.44
N GLU A 55 -22.81 -2.72 37.66
CA GLU A 55 -23.71 -3.88 37.73
C GLU A 55 -23.85 -4.60 36.37
N PRO A 56 -23.99 -5.94 36.35
CA PRO A 56 -24.28 -6.68 35.12
C PRO A 56 -25.66 -6.34 34.54
N VAL A 57 -25.69 -6.12 33.23
CA VAL A 57 -26.93 -5.80 32.48
C VAL A 57 -28.01 -6.86 32.65
N HIS A 58 -27.64 -8.15 32.69
CA HIS A 58 -28.59 -9.24 32.80
C HIS A 58 -29.23 -9.37 34.20
N CYS A 59 -28.70 -8.67 35.21
CA CYS A 59 -29.32 -8.56 36.54
C CYS A 59 -30.33 -7.40 36.64
N ARG A 60 -30.38 -6.51 35.62
CA ARG A 60 -31.19 -5.28 35.59
C ARG A 60 -31.92 -5.13 34.25
N PRO A 61 -32.82 -6.06 33.89
CA PRO A 61 -33.50 -6.04 32.60
C PRO A 61 -34.31 -4.76 32.37
N GLU A 62 -34.78 -4.11 33.43
CA GLU A 62 -35.49 -2.83 33.40
C GLU A 62 -34.63 -1.66 32.86
N LEU A 63 -33.31 -1.78 32.86
CA LEU A 63 -32.37 -0.76 32.37
C LEU A 63 -31.83 -1.05 30.97
N LEU A 64 -32.24 -2.14 30.33
CA LEU A 64 -31.75 -2.56 29.01
C LEU A 64 -31.96 -1.48 27.93
N ASP A 65 -33.13 -0.85 27.94
CA ASP A 65 -33.48 0.18 26.98
C ASP A 65 -32.59 1.43 27.16
N ALA A 66 -32.41 1.89 28.40
CA ALA A 66 -31.54 3.03 28.70
C ALA A 66 -30.07 2.75 28.31
N CYS A 67 -29.58 1.53 28.54
CA CYS A 67 -28.25 1.12 28.12
C CYS A 67 -28.13 1.06 26.59
N ALA A 68 -29.14 0.52 25.89
CA ALA A 68 -29.17 0.47 24.44
C ALA A 68 -29.11 1.88 23.82
N ASP A 69 -29.85 2.82 24.40
CA ASP A 69 -29.88 4.22 23.97
C ASP A 69 -28.52 4.89 24.19
N LEU A 70 -27.91 4.74 25.37
CA LEU A 70 -26.57 5.24 25.67
C LEU A 70 -25.51 4.79 24.64
N ILE A 71 -25.49 3.50 24.28
CA ILE A 71 -24.51 2.98 23.31
C ILE A 71 -24.82 3.50 21.90
N ASN A 72 -26.11 3.66 21.56
CA ASN A 72 -26.54 4.17 20.27
C ASN A 72 -26.21 5.66 20.06
N GLU A 73 -26.15 6.47 21.11
CA GLU A 73 -25.68 7.85 21.02
C GLU A 73 -24.25 7.95 20.47
N GLN A 74 -23.39 7.01 20.84
CA GLN A 74 -22.00 6.97 20.37
C GLN A 74 -21.86 6.24 19.04
N TRP A 75 -22.58 5.14 18.85
CA TRP A 75 -22.49 4.30 17.66
C TRP A 75 -23.90 3.92 17.16
N PRO A 76 -24.52 4.69 16.25
CA PRO A 76 -25.91 4.43 15.84
C PRO A 76 -26.11 3.05 15.18
N ARG A 77 -27.04 2.27 15.70
CA ARG A 77 -27.53 0.99 15.16
C ARG A 77 -29.04 0.85 15.40
N SER A 78 -29.68 -0.15 14.80
CA SER A 78 -31.09 -0.44 15.09
C SER A 78 -31.28 -0.83 16.56
N ARG A 79 -32.36 -0.34 17.18
CA ARG A 79 -32.70 -0.63 18.58
C ARG A 79 -32.79 -2.14 18.85
N ALA A 80 -33.40 -2.89 17.94
CA ALA A 80 -33.48 -4.35 18.01
C ALA A 80 -32.09 -5.03 18.06
N SER A 81 -31.11 -4.54 17.30
CA SER A 81 -29.75 -5.08 17.32
C SER A 81 -29.05 -4.80 18.65
N ARG A 82 -29.26 -3.63 19.26
CA ARG A 82 -28.71 -3.29 20.59
C ARG A 82 -29.27 -4.17 21.68
N LEU A 83 -30.58 -4.30 21.73
CA LEU A 83 -31.25 -5.14 22.72
C LEU A 83 -30.84 -6.60 22.56
N HIS A 84 -30.74 -7.09 21.33
CA HIS A 84 -30.23 -8.43 21.08
C HIS A 84 -28.79 -8.61 21.62
N SER A 85 -27.88 -7.69 21.34
CA SER A 85 -26.50 -7.75 21.85
C SER A 85 -26.41 -7.71 23.37
N LEU A 86 -27.21 -6.86 24.02
CA LEU A 86 -27.24 -6.75 25.49
C LEU A 86 -27.88 -7.98 26.14
N SER A 87 -28.88 -8.59 25.49
CA SER A 87 -29.54 -9.81 25.96
C SER A 87 -28.62 -11.04 25.98
N GLN A 88 -27.50 -11.00 25.27
CA GLN A 88 -26.47 -12.06 25.30
C GLN A 88 -25.56 -11.96 26.53
N SER A 89 -25.71 -10.94 27.37
CA SER A 89 -24.93 -10.76 28.60
C SER A 89 -25.12 -11.93 29.57
N SER A 90 -24.04 -12.52 30.05
CA SER A 90 -24.07 -13.55 31.10
C SER A 90 -22.79 -13.54 31.94
N ASP A 91 -22.84 -14.16 33.13
CA ASP A 91 -21.67 -14.37 33.98
C ASP A 91 -20.56 -15.22 33.32
N ASN A 92 -20.88 -15.98 32.27
CA ASN A 92 -19.93 -16.83 31.53
C ASN A 92 -19.34 -16.16 30.28
N PHE A 93 -19.56 -14.86 30.11
CA PHE A 93 -19.19 -14.06 28.94
C PHE A 93 -20.01 -14.40 27.66
N PRO A 94 -20.28 -13.41 26.78
CA PRO A 94 -19.94 -11.99 26.91
C PRO A 94 -20.70 -11.36 28.09
N LEU A 95 -20.04 -10.48 28.82
CA LEU A 95 -20.59 -9.85 30.02
C LEU A 95 -20.70 -8.35 29.80
N CYS A 96 -21.92 -7.85 29.74
CA CYS A 96 -22.20 -6.41 29.63
C CYS A 96 -22.41 -5.82 31.03
N LEU A 97 -21.68 -4.75 31.35
CA LEU A 97 -21.72 -4.03 32.62
C LEU A 97 -22.23 -2.60 32.40
N MET A 98 -22.96 -2.07 33.37
CA MET A 98 -23.46 -0.68 33.40
C MET A 98 -22.89 0.05 34.59
N LEU A 99 -22.39 1.25 34.35
CA LEU A 99 -22.10 2.21 35.41
C LEU A 99 -23.39 2.95 35.75
N LEU A 100 -23.84 2.80 36.99
CA LEU A 100 -25.10 3.31 37.48
C LEU A 100 -24.87 4.44 38.48
N SER A 101 -25.61 5.52 38.29
CA SER A 101 -25.72 6.62 39.24
C SER A 101 -27.04 6.52 40.01
N PRO A 102 -27.07 6.83 41.31
CA PRO A 102 -28.31 7.01 42.04
C PRO A 102 -29.19 8.05 41.36
N HIS A 103 -30.50 7.84 41.39
CA HIS A 103 -31.46 8.85 40.93
C HIS A 103 -31.69 9.85 42.07
N PRO A 104 -31.73 11.18 41.80
CA PRO A 104 -32.03 12.19 42.81
C PRO A 104 -33.39 12.03 43.53
N THR A 105 -34.32 11.24 42.98
CA THR A 105 -35.60 10.88 43.60
C THR A 105 -35.47 9.55 44.32
N PRO A 106 -35.69 9.50 45.66
CA PRO A 106 -35.66 8.25 46.41
C PRO A 106 -36.68 7.23 45.86
N GLY A 107 -36.21 6.02 45.54
CA GLY A 107 -37.06 4.93 45.03
C GLY A 107 -37.20 4.88 43.50
N ALA A 108 -36.65 5.84 42.74
CA ALA A 108 -36.58 5.75 41.29
C ALA A 108 -35.42 4.85 40.82
N ALA A 109 -35.54 4.28 39.62
CA ALA A 109 -34.51 3.42 39.03
C ALA A 109 -33.21 4.23 38.80
N PRO A 110 -32.02 3.61 39.00
CA PRO A 110 -30.76 4.30 38.82
C PRO A 110 -30.53 4.70 37.35
N ILE A 111 -29.73 5.74 37.15
CA ILE A 111 -29.44 6.31 35.83
C ILE A 111 -28.22 5.61 35.24
N VAL A 112 -28.33 5.10 34.01
CA VAL A 112 -27.21 4.50 33.27
C VAL A 112 -26.30 5.61 32.74
N VAL A 113 -25.09 5.72 33.28
CA VAL A 113 -24.12 6.78 32.94
C VAL A 113 -22.92 6.28 32.15
N GLY A 114 -22.70 4.97 32.11
CA GLY A 114 -21.64 4.33 31.35
C GLY A 114 -21.93 2.86 31.05
N HIS A 115 -21.24 2.31 30.06
CA HIS A 115 -21.33 0.90 29.68
C HIS A 115 -19.98 0.39 29.18
N ALA A 116 -19.71 -0.89 29.45
CA ALA A 116 -18.63 -1.65 28.82
C ALA A 116 -19.02 -3.13 28.71
N ARG A 117 -18.37 -3.84 27.79
CA ARG A 117 -18.54 -5.28 27.59
C ARG A 117 -17.21 -5.99 27.78
N LEU A 118 -17.24 -7.12 28.46
CA LEU A 118 -16.12 -8.03 28.61
C LEU A 118 -16.38 -9.30 27.79
N SER A 119 -15.37 -9.76 27.07
CA SER A 119 -15.40 -10.99 26.28
C SER A 119 -14.14 -11.82 26.54
N ARG A 120 -14.19 -13.14 26.40
CA ARG A 120 -12.99 -13.99 26.56
C ARG A 120 -12.02 -13.77 25.40
N VAL A 121 -10.73 -13.80 25.70
CA VAL A 121 -9.67 -13.86 24.68
C VAL A 121 -9.38 -15.33 24.37
N LEU A 122 -9.44 -15.71 23.09
CA LEU A 122 -9.11 -17.06 22.64
C LEU A 122 -7.66 -17.39 23.00
N ASP A 123 -7.42 -18.62 23.48
CA ASP A 123 -6.11 -19.15 23.86
C ASP A 123 -5.38 -18.38 24.99
N GLN A 124 -6.06 -17.48 25.70
CA GLN A 124 -5.53 -16.78 26.88
C GLN A 124 -6.53 -16.84 28.06
N PRO A 125 -6.54 -17.91 28.85
CA PRO A 125 -7.57 -18.16 29.87
C PRO A 125 -7.58 -17.16 31.03
N GLN A 126 -6.52 -16.37 31.20
CA GLN A 126 -6.40 -15.32 32.22
C GLN A 126 -6.64 -13.91 31.68
N SER A 127 -7.08 -13.78 30.42
CA SER A 127 -7.23 -12.51 29.72
C SER A 127 -8.68 -12.25 29.28
N LEU A 128 -9.12 -11.00 29.39
CA LEU A 128 -10.41 -10.53 28.85
C LEU A 128 -10.21 -9.40 27.86
N LEU A 129 -11.08 -9.34 26.84
CA LEU A 129 -11.20 -8.22 25.92
C LEU A 129 -12.29 -7.28 26.42
N VAL A 130 -11.96 -6.00 26.59
CA VAL A 130 -12.87 -4.91 26.89
C VAL A 130 -13.33 -4.30 25.57
N GLU A 131 -14.64 -4.35 25.34
CA GLU A 131 -15.33 -3.87 24.16
C GLU A 131 -16.36 -2.81 24.57
N THR A 132 -16.81 -2.01 23.59
CA THR A 132 -17.95 -1.10 23.70
C THR A 132 -17.94 -0.18 24.94
N VAL A 133 -16.77 0.36 25.31
CA VAL A 133 -16.63 1.32 26.43
C VAL A 133 -17.22 2.67 26.05
N VAL A 134 -18.26 3.11 26.76
CA VAL A 134 -18.93 4.39 26.52
C VAL A 134 -19.36 5.05 27.83
N VAL A 135 -19.24 6.37 27.88
CA VAL A 135 -19.78 7.23 28.95
C VAL A 135 -20.73 8.24 28.32
N ALA A 136 -21.82 8.55 29.02
CA ALA A 136 -22.81 9.55 28.60
C ALA A 136 -22.13 10.86 28.22
N ARG A 137 -22.52 11.45 27.08
CA ARG A 137 -21.79 12.58 26.47
C ARG A 137 -21.61 13.76 27.41
N ALA A 138 -22.63 14.08 28.21
CA ALA A 138 -22.62 15.16 29.19
C ALA A 138 -21.67 14.94 30.38
N LEU A 139 -21.22 13.69 30.61
CA LEU A 139 -20.38 13.30 31.75
C LEU A 139 -18.92 13.03 31.36
N ARG A 140 -18.57 13.18 30.08
CA ARG A 140 -17.19 12.99 29.59
C ARG A 140 -16.26 14.08 30.10
N GLY A 141 -15.00 13.74 30.35
CA GLY A 141 -13.99 14.65 30.91
C GLY A 141 -14.12 14.89 32.42
N ARG A 142 -15.07 14.23 33.10
CA ARG A 142 -15.35 14.42 34.54
C ARG A 142 -14.98 13.22 35.42
N GLY A 143 -14.12 12.34 34.93
CA GLY A 143 -13.62 11.18 35.70
C GLY A 143 -14.45 9.89 35.59
N PHE A 144 -15.69 9.92 35.08
CA PHE A 144 -16.54 8.73 34.94
C PHE A 144 -15.92 7.61 34.10
N GLY A 145 -15.17 7.94 33.05
CA GLY A 145 -14.48 6.95 32.23
C GLY A 145 -13.37 6.22 33.01
N ARG A 146 -12.61 6.95 33.83
CA ARG A 146 -11.59 6.37 34.72
C ARG A 146 -12.26 5.41 35.71
N HIS A 147 -13.32 5.87 36.37
CA HIS A 147 -14.06 5.06 37.35
C HIS A 147 -14.66 3.78 36.74
N LEU A 148 -15.19 3.87 35.50
CA LEU A 148 -15.65 2.70 34.75
C LEU A 148 -14.52 1.69 34.53
N MET A 149 -13.35 2.14 34.06
CA MET A 149 -12.22 1.25 33.77
C MET A 149 -11.61 0.63 35.04
N GLU A 150 -11.44 1.42 36.10
CA GLU A 150 -10.99 0.92 37.41
C GLU A 150 -11.98 -0.12 37.97
N GLY A 151 -13.29 0.13 37.83
CA GLY A 151 -14.32 -0.83 38.19
C GLY A 151 -14.24 -2.13 37.39
N LEU A 152 -13.96 -2.06 36.09
CA LEU A 152 -13.77 -3.24 35.23
C LEU A 152 -12.53 -4.05 35.64
N GLU A 153 -11.44 -3.39 36.00
CA GLU A 153 -10.22 -4.03 36.48
C GLU A 153 -10.45 -4.79 37.78
N VAL A 154 -11.06 -4.15 38.77
CA VAL A 154 -11.44 -4.79 40.04
C VAL A 154 -12.39 -5.97 39.79
N PHE A 155 -13.38 -5.77 38.91
CA PHE A 155 -14.35 -6.81 38.58
C PHE A 155 -13.71 -8.04 37.92
N ALA A 156 -12.77 -7.81 36.99
CA ALA A 156 -12.02 -8.86 36.30
C ALA A 156 -11.07 -9.60 37.26
N GLN A 157 -10.36 -8.85 38.12
CA GLN A 157 -9.43 -9.39 39.10
C GLN A 157 -10.15 -10.27 40.13
N ALA A 158 -11.32 -9.86 40.62
CA ALA A 158 -12.16 -10.64 41.53
C ALA A 158 -12.60 -11.99 40.93
N ARG A 159 -12.64 -12.11 39.60
CA ARG A 159 -12.97 -13.33 38.85
C ARG A 159 -11.74 -14.11 38.36
N GLY A 160 -10.55 -13.75 38.83
CA GLY A 160 -9.30 -14.47 38.56
C GLY A 160 -8.60 -14.11 37.23
N PHE A 161 -9.07 -13.09 36.52
CA PHE A 161 -8.40 -12.59 35.32
C PHE A 161 -7.27 -11.65 35.69
N ARG A 162 -6.14 -11.77 34.98
CA ARG A 162 -4.90 -11.02 35.26
C ARG A 162 -4.58 -9.97 34.21
N ARG A 163 -5.28 -9.99 33.08
CA ARG A 163 -5.02 -9.08 31.96
C ARG A 163 -6.30 -8.64 31.28
N LEU A 164 -6.42 -7.33 31.07
CA LEU A 164 -7.43 -6.75 30.19
C LEU A 164 -6.77 -6.34 28.88
N HIS A 165 -7.44 -6.62 27.78
CA HIS A 165 -7.09 -6.19 26.43
C HIS A 165 -8.17 -5.23 25.98
N LEU A 166 -7.82 -4.15 25.30
CA LEU A 166 -8.83 -3.27 24.70
C LEU A 166 -8.29 -2.63 23.45
N THR A 167 -9.20 -2.15 22.62
CA THR A 167 -8.84 -1.59 21.32
C THR A 167 -9.42 -0.19 21.17
N THR A 168 -8.58 0.78 20.83
CA THR A 168 -8.98 2.19 20.73
C THR A 168 -8.46 2.85 19.45
N HIS A 169 -9.25 3.74 18.85
CA HIS A 169 -8.91 4.43 17.60
C HIS A 169 -8.59 5.92 17.79
N ASP A 170 -9.14 6.55 18.84
CA ASP A 170 -9.11 7.99 19.10
C ASP A 170 -8.88 8.35 20.59
N GLN A 171 -8.97 7.38 21.52
CA GLN A 171 -8.82 7.60 22.97
C GLN A 171 -7.52 6.99 23.53
N LEU A 172 -6.46 6.87 22.72
CA LEU A 172 -5.19 6.26 23.15
C LEU A 172 -4.61 6.91 24.40
N TYR A 173 -4.58 8.25 24.45
CA TYR A 173 -4.05 9.00 25.59
C TYR A 173 -4.81 8.73 26.89
N PHE A 174 -6.13 8.53 26.82
CA PHE A 174 -6.94 8.19 27.98
C PHE A 174 -6.50 6.87 28.61
N TYR A 175 -6.38 5.80 27.80
CA TYR A 175 -5.99 4.49 28.31
C TYR A 175 -4.53 4.43 28.75
N VAL A 176 -3.62 5.11 28.06
CA VAL A 176 -2.21 5.24 28.50
C VAL A 176 -2.13 5.94 29.86
N HIS A 177 -2.95 6.97 30.09
CA HIS A 177 -3.01 7.67 31.37
C HIS A 177 -3.62 6.82 32.50
N LEU A 178 -4.37 5.76 32.17
CA LEU A 178 -4.83 4.73 33.12
C LEU A 178 -3.80 3.61 33.33
N GLY A 179 -2.62 3.68 32.71
CA GLY A 179 -1.56 2.67 32.88
C GLY A 179 -1.63 1.51 31.90
N TYR A 180 -2.53 1.55 30.92
CA TYR A 180 -2.56 0.57 29.83
C TYR A 180 -1.37 0.78 28.89
N ARG A 181 -0.63 -0.29 28.61
CA ARG A 181 0.54 -0.27 27.73
C ARG A 181 0.22 -0.86 26.37
N LEU A 182 0.88 -0.36 25.34
CA LEU A 182 0.83 -0.95 24.00
C LEU A 182 1.33 -2.39 24.05
N GLY A 183 0.41 -3.33 23.83
CA GLY A 183 0.70 -4.76 23.76
C GLY A 183 0.80 -5.17 22.29
N PHE A 184 1.99 -5.57 21.85
CA PHE A 184 2.11 -6.30 20.58
C PHE A 184 1.69 -7.74 20.83
N HIS A 185 0.43 -8.06 20.51
CA HIS A 185 0.01 -9.45 20.35
C HIS A 185 0.05 -9.82 18.87
N SER A 186 0.94 -10.77 18.56
CA SER A 186 0.83 -11.59 17.36
C SER A 186 -0.51 -12.32 17.38
N TRP A 187 -1.09 -12.53 16.19
CA TRP A 187 -2.36 -13.21 15.92
C TRP A 187 -3.60 -12.31 15.82
N GLY A 188 -3.73 -11.71 14.64
CA GLY A 188 -5.00 -11.66 13.91
C GLY A 188 -4.90 -12.50 12.63
N MET A 189 -4.78 -13.83 12.76
CA MET A 189 -5.25 -14.88 11.83
C MET A 189 -4.71 -16.26 12.23
N THR A 190 -5.45 -16.97 13.08
CA THR A 190 -5.37 -18.43 13.19
C THR A 190 -6.78 -19.00 13.11
N MET A 191 -7.13 -19.48 11.93
CA MET A 191 -8.21 -20.45 11.75
C MET A 191 -7.77 -21.75 12.43
N GLN A 192 -8.48 -22.18 13.48
CA GLN A 192 -8.33 -23.54 13.99
C GLN A 192 -8.93 -24.53 12.98
N LEU A 193 -8.08 -25.07 12.10
CA LEU A 193 -8.29 -26.39 11.51
C LEU A 193 -7.70 -27.41 12.50
N SER A 194 -8.58 -28.08 13.22
CA SER A 194 -8.27 -29.15 14.16
C SER A 194 -7.50 -30.30 13.49
N LEU A 195 -6.29 -30.55 14.00
CA LEU A 195 -5.65 -31.86 14.21
C LEU A 195 -5.73 -32.95 13.10
N ALA A 196 -5.70 -32.57 11.81
CA ALA A 196 -5.46 -33.51 10.71
C ALA A 196 -4.12 -33.28 9.97
N LEU A 197 -3.33 -32.27 10.36
CA LEU A 197 -2.16 -31.83 9.59
C LEU A 197 -0.81 -32.00 10.33
N VAL A 198 -0.63 -33.08 11.10
CA VAL A 198 0.72 -33.50 11.53
C VAL A 198 1.32 -34.56 10.58
N LEU A 199 0.54 -35.03 9.59
CA LEU A 199 1.07 -35.72 8.41
C LEU A 199 1.32 -34.80 7.19
N GLY A 200 0.94 -33.52 7.25
CA GLY A 200 1.08 -32.59 6.11
C GLY A 200 2.33 -31.69 6.16
N VAL A 201 2.95 -31.50 7.32
CA VAL A 201 4.12 -30.60 7.45
C VAL A 201 5.44 -31.28 7.07
N ALA A 202 5.49 -32.61 7.05
CA ALA A 202 6.58 -33.35 6.39
C ALA A 202 6.47 -33.35 4.85
N LEU A 203 5.32 -32.96 4.29
CA LEU A 203 5.11 -32.83 2.83
C LEU A 203 5.25 -31.39 2.31
N CYS A 204 5.23 -30.37 3.19
CA CYS A 204 5.44 -28.97 2.79
C CYS A 204 6.89 -28.48 2.95
N LEU A 205 7.79 -29.25 3.56
CA LEU A 205 9.24 -29.06 3.44
C LEU A 205 9.83 -29.76 2.20
N GLY A 206 8.97 -30.39 1.38
CA GLY A 206 9.30 -30.97 0.07
C GLY A 206 8.52 -30.37 -1.09
N CYS A 207 7.74 -29.30 -0.87
CA CYS A 207 7.20 -28.51 -1.97
C CYS A 207 8.27 -27.51 -2.41
N GLY A 208 9.03 -27.90 -3.43
CA GLY A 208 9.87 -26.97 -4.18
C GLY A 208 9.08 -25.69 -4.46
N GLN A 209 9.78 -24.55 -4.37
CA GLN A 209 9.25 -23.27 -4.82
C GLN A 209 8.55 -23.49 -6.16
N PRO A 210 7.29 -23.07 -6.35
CA PRO A 210 6.69 -23.17 -7.67
C PRO A 210 7.52 -22.27 -8.57
N LEU A 211 8.29 -22.91 -9.45
CA LEU A 211 9.11 -22.32 -10.49
C LEU A 211 8.36 -21.12 -11.06
N LEU A 212 8.98 -19.94 -11.01
CA LEU A 212 8.54 -18.79 -11.80
C LEU A 212 8.44 -19.30 -13.25
N ARG A 213 7.22 -19.55 -13.69
CA ARG A 213 6.95 -20.08 -15.03
C ARG A 213 7.58 -19.10 -16.00
N ALA A 214 8.49 -19.61 -16.84
CA ALA A 214 9.08 -18.81 -17.91
C ALA A 214 7.93 -18.06 -18.62
N PRO A 215 8.08 -16.74 -18.87
CA PRO A 215 7.02 -15.99 -19.51
C PRO A 215 6.66 -16.69 -20.82
N GLU A 216 5.35 -16.87 -21.08
CA GLU A 216 4.86 -17.61 -22.25
C GLU A 216 5.38 -17.06 -23.59
N ARG A 217 5.92 -15.83 -23.58
CA ARG A 217 6.53 -15.17 -24.74
C ARG A 217 7.83 -14.45 -24.36
N PRO A 218 8.83 -14.43 -25.25
CA PRO A 218 10.08 -13.71 -25.01
C PRO A 218 9.91 -12.20 -24.95
N PHE A 219 8.96 -11.63 -25.70
CA PHE A 219 8.63 -10.21 -25.66
C PHE A 219 7.11 -10.02 -25.70
N SER A 220 6.56 -9.34 -24.70
CA SER A 220 5.11 -9.11 -24.56
C SER A 220 4.75 -7.64 -24.73
N VAL A 221 3.62 -7.37 -25.40
CA VAL A 221 3.06 -6.00 -25.52
C VAL A 221 1.75 -5.96 -24.77
N LEU A 222 1.68 -5.17 -23.70
CA LEU A 222 0.50 -5.07 -22.84
C LEU A 222 -0.23 -3.74 -23.05
N TRP A 223 -1.56 -3.79 -22.97
CA TRP A 223 -2.45 -2.65 -23.14
C TRP A 223 -2.92 -2.14 -21.78
N ASN A 224 -2.47 -0.94 -21.41
CA ASN A 224 -2.90 -0.23 -20.23
C ASN A 224 -3.48 1.15 -20.61
N VAL A 225 -4.47 1.12 -21.49
CA VAL A 225 -5.21 2.29 -21.98
C VAL A 225 -6.70 2.12 -21.60
N PRO A 226 -7.39 3.16 -21.11
CA PRO A 226 -8.79 3.08 -20.70
C PRO A 226 -9.76 3.07 -21.90
N SER A 227 -9.58 2.13 -22.84
CA SER A 227 -10.29 2.07 -24.12
C SER A 227 -11.63 1.34 -24.09
N ALA A 228 -12.05 0.76 -22.95
CA ALA A 228 -13.32 0.03 -22.83
C ALA A 228 -14.54 0.85 -23.27
N HIS A 229 -14.49 2.18 -23.12
CA HIS A 229 -15.55 3.09 -23.58
C HIS A 229 -15.74 3.10 -25.10
N CYS A 230 -14.71 2.79 -25.90
CA CYS A 230 -14.84 2.74 -27.36
C CYS A 230 -15.90 1.72 -27.79
N SER A 231 -15.83 0.51 -27.24
CA SER A 231 -16.85 -0.51 -27.52
C SER A 231 -18.14 -0.23 -26.76
N ALA A 232 -18.07 0.05 -25.45
CA ALA A 232 -19.25 0.16 -24.60
C ALA A 232 -20.15 1.37 -24.92
N ARG A 233 -19.60 2.47 -25.44
CA ARG A 233 -20.34 3.72 -25.71
C ARG A 233 -20.52 4.02 -27.19
N PHE A 234 -19.54 3.66 -28.02
CA PHE A 234 -19.51 4.06 -29.43
C PHE A 234 -19.56 2.88 -30.41
N GLY A 235 -19.61 1.63 -29.92
CA GLY A 235 -19.62 0.45 -30.80
C GLY A 235 -18.32 0.23 -31.59
N VAL A 236 -17.25 0.95 -31.26
CA VAL A 236 -15.95 0.83 -31.94
C VAL A 236 -15.12 -0.26 -31.25
N HIS A 237 -14.89 -1.36 -31.95
CA HIS A 237 -14.13 -2.50 -31.45
C HIS A 237 -12.65 -2.37 -31.82
N LEU A 238 -11.75 -2.44 -30.84
CA LEU A 238 -10.30 -2.41 -31.07
C LEU A 238 -9.74 -3.85 -31.14
N PRO A 239 -9.11 -4.27 -32.25
CA PRO A 239 -8.72 -5.67 -32.49
C PRO A 239 -7.40 -6.08 -31.78
N LEU A 240 -7.26 -5.76 -30.49
CA LEU A 240 -5.99 -5.89 -29.75
C LEU A 240 -5.42 -7.33 -29.75
N GLU A 241 -6.26 -8.34 -29.48
CA GLU A 241 -5.84 -9.74 -29.41
C GLU A 241 -5.32 -10.26 -30.76
N ALA A 242 -6.03 -9.94 -31.85
CA ALA A 242 -5.60 -10.29 -33.21
C ALA A 242 -4.27 -9.65 -33.60
N LEU A 243 -3.95 -8.49 -33.00
CA LEU A 243 -2.69 -7.77 -33.18
C LEU A 243 -1.57 -8.23 -32.22
N GLY A 244 -1.82 -9.25 -31.41
CA GLY A 244 -0.85 -9.77 -30.43
C GLY A 244 -0.64 -8.86 -29.21
N ILE A 245 -1.54 -7.91 -28.98
CA ILE A 245 -1.51 -6.98 -27.85
C ILE A 245 -2.36 -7.56 -26.71
N THR A 246 -1.74 -7.80 -25.56
CA THR A 246 -2.40 -8.38 -24.38
C THR A 246 -3.15 -7.30 -23.61
N ALA A 247 -4.47 -7.38 -23.58
CA ALA A 247 -5.33 -6.49 -22.79
C ALA A 247 -6.03 -7.27 -21.68
N ASN A 248 -6.50 -6.57 -20.65
CA ASN A 248 -7.44 -7.19 -19.70
C ASN A 248 -8.74 -7.58 -20.42
N HIS A 249 -9.47 -8.54 -19.85
CA HIS A 249 -10.80 -8.93 -20.31
C HIS A 249 -11.71 -7.70 -20.45
N GLY A 250 -12.44 -7.60 -21.57
CA GLY A 250 -13.30 -6.45 -21.87
C GLY A 250 -12.56 -5.11 -21.99
N GLN A 251 -11.23 -5.12 -22.12
CA GLN A 251 -10.37 -3.93 -22.10
C GLN A 251 -10.52 -3.10 -20.83
N HIS A 252 -10.94 -3.72 -19.71
CA HIS A 252 -11.01 -3.04 -18.43
C HIS A 252 -9.65 -2.51 -18.00
N PHE A 253 -9.62 -1.30 -17.45
CA PHE A 253 -8.37 -0.66 -17.06
C PHE A 253 -7.62 -1.40 -15.94
N HIS A 254 -8.36 -2.10 -15.07
CA HIS A 254 -7.82 -2.99 -14.05
C HIS A 254 -8.26 -4.43 -14.34
N GLY A 255 -7.35 -5.39 -14.23
CA GLY A 255 -7.64 -6.79 -14.52
C GLY A 255 -6.47 -7.73 -14.25
N GLN A 256 -6.58 -8.96 -14.75
CA GLN A 256 -5.65 -10.04 -14.39
C GLN A 256 -4.34 -10.02 -15.20
N ASN A 257 -4.28 -9.30 -16.31
CA ASN A 257 -3.05 -9.15 -17.10
C ASN A 257 -2.22 -7.96 -16.61
N ILE A 258 -2.89 -6.84 -16.33
CA ILE A 258 -2.26 -5.66 -15.73
C ILE A 258 -3.24 -4.91 -14.82
N THR A 259 -2.77 -4.50 -13.65
CA THR A 259 -3.46 -3.58 -12.76
C THR A 259 -2.47 -2.51 -12.29
N ILE A 260 -2.74 -1.26 -12.68
CA ILE A 260 -2.03 -0.09 -12.15
C ILE A 260 -2.79 0.48 -10.94
N PHE A 261 -2.04 0.92 -9.93
CA PHE A 261 -2.51 1.42 -8.65
C PHE A 261 -2.07 2.89 -8.48
N TYR A 262 -2.94 3.82 -8.85
CA TYR A 262 -2.68 5.25 -8.69
C TYR A 262 -2.66 5.69 -7.22
N LYS A 263 -1.99 6.82 -6.95
CA LYS A 263 -1.79 7.43 -5.62
C LYS A 263 -3.00 7.44 -4.68
N ASN A 264 -4.21 7.66 -5.20
CA ASN A 264 -5.44 7.77 -4.40
C ASN A 264 -6.26 6.47 -4.36
N GLN A 265 -5.74 5.37 -4.90
CA GLN A 265 -6.47 4.11 -5.06
C GLN A 265 -5.83 2.92 -4.34
N PHE A 266 -4.68 3.10 -3.70
CA PHE A 266 -3.92 2.00 -3.11
C PHE A 266 -3.19 2.38 -1.82
N GLY A 267 -3.46 1.63 -0.76
CA GLY A 267 -2.98 1.92 0.59
C GLY A 267 -3.48 3.28 1.10
N LEU A 268 -2.69 3.84 2.03
CA LEU A 268 -2.80 5.21 2.53
C LEU A 268 -1.56 5.99 2.12
N TYR A 269 -1.30 6.08 0.81
CA TYR A 269 -0.15 6.82 0.29
C TYR A 269 -0.25 8.33 0.64
N PRO A 270 0.78 8.93 1.26
CA PRO A 270 0.76 10.34 1.63
C PRO A 270 1.11 11.24 0.45
N TYR A 271 0.34 12.30 0.23
CA TYR A 271 0.62 13.28 -0.81
C TYR A 271 -0.07 14.62 -0.55
N PHE A 272 0.36 15.67 -1.25
CA PHE A 272 -0.32 16.96 -1.28
C PHE A 272 -1.21 17.09 -2.52
N GLY A 273 -2.48 17.45 -2.32
CA GLY A 273 -3.40 17.78 -3.41
C GLY A 273 -3.04 19.11 -4.10
N PRO A 274 -3.72 19.48 -5.21
CA PRO A 274 -3.41 20.69 -5.99
C PRO A 274 -3.42 22.01 -5.21
N ARG A 275 -4.15 22.06 -4.09
CA ARG A 275 -4.22 23.23 -3.19
C ARG A 275 -3.33 23.10 -1.94
N GLY A 276 -2.36 22.19 -1.96
CA GLY A 276 -1.51 21.88 -0.80
C GLY A 276 -2.22 21.09 0.30
N THR A 277 -3.44 20.60 0.07
CA THR A 277 -4.19 19.80 1.06
C THR A 277 -3.46 18.49 1.32
N ALA A 278 -3.09 18.24 2.58
CA ALA A 278 -2.41 17.00 2.98
C ALA A 278 -3.39 15.82 2.97
N HIS A 279 -3.07 14.78 2.21
CA HIS A 279 -3.77 13.50 2.22
C HIS A 279 -2.91 12.46 2.95
N ASN A 280 -3.54 11.69 3.84
CA ASN A 280 -2.86 10.71 4.70
C ASN A 280 -1.64 11.31 5.43
N GLY A 281 -1.75 12.52 5.95
CA GLY A 281 -0.64 13.22 6.63
C GLY A 281 0.34 13.95 5.70
N GLY A 282 0.23 13.79 4.37
CA GLY A 282 1.00 14.54 3.38
C GLY A 282 2.44 14.09 3.19
N ILE A 283 3.12 13.64 4.25
CA ILE A 283 4.50 13.14 4.24
C ILE A 283 4.61 11.68 4.72
N PRO A 284 5.62 10.91 4.26
CA PRO A 284 5.84 9.52 4.66
C PRO A 284 5.78 9.25 6.16
N GLN A 285 6.54 10.01 6.96
CA GLN A 285 6.68 9.82 8.40
C GLN A 285 5.45 10.21 9.23
N ALA A 286 4.42 10.80 8.59
CA ALA A 286 3.12 11.08 9.23
C ALA A 286 2.09 9.96 9.00
N VAL A 287 2.42 8.94 8.20
CA VAL A 287 1.54 7.79 7.93
C VAL A 287 1.74 6.70 8.96
N LEU A 288 0.64 6.18 9.52
CA LEU A 288 0.66 4.94 10.28
C LEU A 288 0.80 3.75 9.31
N LEU A 289 2.00 3.15 9.26
CA LEU A 289 2.35 2.08 8.34
C LEU A 289 1.39 0.89 8.42
N ASP A 290 1.01 0.45 9.62
CA ASP A 290 0.06 -0.68 9.79
C ASP A 290 -1.31 -0.40 9.16
N ARG A 291 -1.80 0.85 9.25
CA ARG A 291 -3.05 1.26 8.60
C ARG A 291 -2.91 1.26 7.08
N HIS A 292 -1.75 1.72 6.59
CA HIS A 292 -1.43 1.68 5.17
C HIS A 292 -1.45 0.25 4.64
N LEU A 293 -0.72 -0.66 5.29
CA LEU A 293 -0.60 -2.07 4.90
C LEU A 293 -1.93 -2.82 5.02
N ALA A 294 -2.70 -2.61 6.09
CA ALA A 294 -4.03 -3.21 6.22
C ALA A 294 -4.98 -2.76 5.09
N ARG A 295 -4.94 -1.48 4.72
CA ARG A 295 -5.73 -0.96 3.60
C ARG A 295 -5.27 -1.54 2.26
N ALA A 296 -3.96 -1.63 2.03
CA ALA A 296 -3.39 -2.23 0.84
C ALA A 296 -3.76 -3.72 0.73
N ALA A 297 -3.63 -4.49 1.80
CA ALA A 297 -3.99 -5.91 1.86
C ALA A 297 -5.45 -6.15 1.46
N TYR A 298 -6.37 -5.37 2.04
CA TYR A 298 -7.78 -5.40 1.68
C TYR A 298 -7.96 -5.12 0.17
N GLN A 299 -7.34 -4.07 -0.36
CA GLN A 299 -7.48 -3.73 -1.79
C GLN A 299 -6.90 -4.79 -2.72
N ILE A 300 -5.76 -5.41 -2.37
CA ILE A 300 -5.18 -6.54 -3.12
C ILE A 300 -6.17 -7.70 -3.17
N GLN A 301 -6.70 -8.10 -2.01
CA GLN A 301 -7.60 -9.25 -1.90
C GLN A 301 -8.88 -9.07 -2.72
N HIS A 302 -9.39 -7.85 -2.82
CA HIS A 302 -10.65 -7.55 -3.51
C HIS A 302 -10.47 -7.25 -5.01
N ARG A 303 -9.29 -6.78 -5.44
CA ARG A 303 -9.04 -6.38 -6.84
C ARG A 303 -8.32 -7.46 -7.65
N LEU A 304 -7.47 -8.26 -7.02
CA LEU A 304 -6.64 -9.27 -7.69
C LEU A 304 -7.09 -10.66 -7.27
N ARG A 305 -7.25 -11.60 -8.22
CA ARG A 305 -7.59 -12.99 -7.91
C ARG A 305 -6.40 -13.69 -7.22
N PRO A 306 -6.62 -14.75 -6.41
CA PRO A 306 -5.54 -15.46 -5.73
C PRO A 306 -4.39 -15.92 -6.66
N GLY A 307 -4.72 -16.43 -7.85
CA GLY A 307 -3.75 -16.85 -8.86
C GLY A 307 -3.28 -15.72 -9.81
N PHE A 308 -3.33 -14.46 -9.38
CA PHE A 308 -2.87 -13.35 -10.22
C PHE A 308 -1.39 -13.49 -10.58
N ALA A 309 -1.09 -13.52 -11.88
CA ALA A 309 0.25 -13.61 -12.45
C ALA A 309 0.55 -12.47 -13.43
N GLY A 310 -0.25 -11.40 -13.40
CA GLY A 310 -0.08 -10.23 -14.24
C GLY A 310 0.84 -9.17 -13.63
N LEU A 311 0.83 -7.97 -14.22
CA LEU A 311 1.60 -6.82 -13.75
C LEU A 311 0.83 -6.05 -12.68
N ALA A 312 1.42 -5.86 -11.51
CA ALA A 312 0.90 -5.03 -10.44
C ALA A 312 1.79 -3.78 -10.27
N VAL A 313 1.35 -2.68 -10.88
CA VAL A 313 2.17 -1.47 -11.03
C VAL A 313 1.72 -0.40 -10.05
N LEU A 314 2.60 0.03 -9.16
CA LEU A 314 2.31 1.12 -8.23
C LEU A 314 2.73 2.45 -8.83
N ASP A 315 1.79 3.36 -8.99
CA ASP A 315 2.02 4.66 -9.64
C ASP A 315 1.98 5.79 -8.61
N TRP A 316 3.11 5.92 -7.91
CA TRP A 316 3.35 6.86 -6.81
C TRP A 316 4.41 7.87 -7.23
N GLU A 317 3.96 8.99 -7.79
CA GLU A 317 4.85 10.00 -8.39
C GLU A 317 4.99 11.26 -7.55
N GLU A 318 4.39 11.35 -6.37
CA GLU A 318 4.25 12.66 -5.71
C GLU A 318 5.54 13.13 -5.02
N TRP A 319 6.32 12.17 -4.51
CA TRP A 319 7.61 12.39 -3.87
C TRP A 319 8.60 11.29 -4.26
N CYS A 320 9.90 11.57 -4.13
CA CYS A 320 10.98 10.60 -4.32
C CYS A 320 11.41 10.02 -2.97
N PRO A 321 11.75 8.73 -2.85
CA PRO A 321 12.12 8.12 -1.57
C PRO A 321 13.41 8.67 -0.96
N LEU A 322 14.31 9.21 -1.78
CA LEU A 322 15.53 9.87 -1.32
C LEU A 322 15.29 11.38 -1.19
N TRP A 323 15.62 11.93 -0.03
CA TRP A 323 15.42 13.33 0.34
C TRP A 323 15.94 14.28 -0.72
N ALA A 324 17.17 14.02 -1.19
CA ALA A 324 17.84 14.81 -2.20
C ALA A 324 16.93 15.01 -3.41
N GLN A 325 16.29 13.96 -3.93
CA GLN A 325 15.51 14.01 -5.18
C GLN A 325 14.21 14.84 -5.13
N ASN A 326 13.83 15.40 -3.99
CA ASN A 326 12.60 16.16 -3.82
C ASN A 326 12.80 17.67 -4.10
N TRP A 327 13.15 18.00 -5.35
CA TRP A 327 13.34 19.39 -5.83
C TRP A 327 12.11 19.96 -6.55
N GLY A 328 12.16 21.25 -6.91
CA GLY A 328 11.11 21.92 -7.67
C GLY A 328 9.78 21.91 -6.90
N HIS A 329 8.71 21.44 -7.55
CA HIS A 329 7.39 21.31 -6.89
C HIS A 329 7.40 20.32 -5.72
N ARG A 330 8.35 19.37 -5.66
CA ARG A 330 8.46 18.41 -4.56
C ARG A 330 9.17 18.97 -3.33
N ARG A 331 9.68 20.22 -3.38
CA ARG A 331 10.26 20.89 -2.21
C ARG A 331 9.26 21.00 -1.06
N ALA A 332 7.96 21.06 -1.36
CA ALA A 332 6.90 21.04 -0.36
C ALA A 332 6.99 19.85 0.62
N TYR A 333 7.51 18.69 0.18
CA TYR A 333 7.72 17.53 1.07
C TYR A 333 8.88 17.73 2.04
N GLN A 334 9.95 18.41 1.60
CA GLN A 334 11.07 18.77 2.46
C GLN A 334 10.63 19.81 3.51
N GLU A 335 9.90 20.84 3.08
CA GLU A 335 9.36 21.90 3.95
C GLU A 335 8.36 21.34 4.97
N ALA A 336 7.44 20.48 4.55
CA ALA A 336 6.48 19.85 5.45
C ALA A 336 7.14 18.88 6.44
N SER A 337 8.16 18.12 5.99
CA SER A 337 8.93 17.23 6.85
C SER A 337 9.71 17.99 7.92
N TRP A 338 10.25 19.15 7.55
CA TRP A 338 10.92 20.06 8.46
C TRP A 338 9.96 20.67 9.48
N ALA A 339 8.80 21.18 9.03
CA ALA A 339 7.76 21.70 9.93
C ALA A 339 7.26 20.62 10.91
N TRP A 340 7.10 19.38 10.43
CA TRP A 340 6.79 18.24 11.29
C TRP A 340 7.89 17.99 12.33
N ALA A 341 9.17 18.03 11.95
CA ALA A 341 10.27 17.84 12.88
C ALA A 341 10.35 18.95 13.94
N GLN A 342 10.04 20.20 13.58
CA GLN A 342 9.96 21.31 14.54
C GLN A 342 8.86 21.10 15.59
N GLN A 343 7.73 20.52 15.19
CA GLN A 343 6.63 20.22 16.11
C GLN A 343 6.90 19.01 17.00
N VAL A 344 7.51 17.96 16.45
CA VAL A 344 7.77 16.70 17.16
C VAL A 344 9.01 16.81 18.06
N PHE A 345 9.99 17.62 17.68
CA PHE A 345 11.25 17.80 18.39
C PHE A 345 11.53 19.29 18.71
N PRO A 346 10.65 19.96 19.48
CA PRO A 346 10.74 21.41 19.72
C PRO A 346 12.00 21.83 20.51
N ASN A 347 12.61 20.89 21.23
CA ASN A 347 13.76 21.16 22.10
C ASN A 347 15.11 20.97 21.39
N LEU A 348 15.13 20.40 20.17
CA LEU A 348 16.36 20.24 19.39
C LEU A 348 16.70 21.55 18.65
N ASP A 349 17.98 21.77 18.38
CA ASP A 349 18.38 22.89 17.54
C ASP A 349 17.96 22.68 16.08
N PRO A 350 17.92 23.75 15.26
CA PRO A 350 17.51 23.64 13.87
C PRO A 350 18.31 22.61 13.06
N GLN A 351 19.63 22.52 13.16
CA GLN A 351 20.38 21.53 12.37
C GLN A 351 19.99 20.10 12.72
N GLU A 352 19.78 19.82 14.01
CA GLU A 352 19.30 18.52 14.48
C GLU A 352 17.87 18.21 14.02
N GLN A 353 16.96 19.19 14.05
CA GLN A 353 15.61 19.04 13.50
C GLN A 353 15.66 18.65 12.00
N LEU A 354 16.72 19.05 11.27
CA LEU A 354 16.77 18.96 9.80
C LEU A 354 17.24 17.58 9.46
N HIS A 355 18.23 17.14 10.23
CA HIS A 355 18.64 15.77 10.27
C HIS A 355 17.46 14.84 10.61
N LYS A 356 16.63 15.15 11.63
CA LYS A 356 15.43 14.36 11.95
C LYS A 356 14.38 14.37 10.84
N ALA A 357 14.14 15.51 10.20
CA ALA A 357 13.23 15.62 9.07
C ALA A 357 13.69 14.75 7.89
N ARG A 358 14.97 14.85 7.53
CA ARG A 358 15.58 14.08 6.43
C ARG A 358 15.56 12.58 6.70
N THR A 359 16.10 12.16 7.86
CA THR A 359 16.21 10.74 8.21
C THR A 359 14.83 10.11 8.40
N GLY A 360 13.91 10.80 9.08
CA GLY A 360 12.54 10.35 9.26
C GLY A 360 11.79 10.19 7.93
N PHE A 361 11.95 11.15 7.01
CA PHE A 361 11.38 11.05 5.66
C PHE A 361 11.91 9.83 4.90
N GLU A 362 13.22 9.66 4.78
CA GLU A 362 13.81 8.57 4.00
C GLU A 362 13.50 7.19 4.61
N GLN A 363 13.54 7.06 5.93
CA GLN A 363 13.19 5.81 6.63
C GLN A 363 11.72 5.45 6.42
N ALA A 364 10.80 6.40 6.59
CA ALA A 364 9.38 6.16 6.40
C ALA A 364 9.01 5.93 4.92
N ALA A 365 9.66 6.63 4.00
CA ALA A 365 9.49 6.43 2.56
C ALA A 365 9.92 5.02 2.14
N ARG A 366 11.08 4.56 2.64
CA ARG A 366 11.54 3.19 2.45
C ARG A 366 10.54 2.19 3.01
N ALA A 367 10.15 2.31 4.27
CA ALA A 367 9.20 1.38 4.90
C ALA A 367 7.88 1.29 4.12
N LEU A 368 7.31 2.44 3.74
CA LEU A 368 6.08 2.48 2.95
C LEU A 368 6.22 1.78 1.59
N MET A 369 7.29 2.05 0.85
CA MET A 369 7.46 1.47 -0.49
C MET A 369 7.86 -0.01 -0.44
N GLU A 370 8.82 -0.36 0.42
CA GLU A 370 9.39 -1.70 0.56
C GLU A 370 8.35 -2.69 1.09
N ASP A 371 7.67 -2.35 2.20
CA ASP A 371 6.73 -3.27 2.83
C ASP A 371 5.44 -3.43 2.03
N THR A 372 5.07 -2.42 1.23
CA THR A 372 3.94 -2.53 0.29
C THR A 372 4.25 -3.52 -0.82
N LEU A 373 5.47 -3.51 -1.39
CA LEU A 373 5.89 -4.50 -2.39
C LEU A 373 5.96 -5.91 -1.78
N ARG A 374 6.53 -6.04 -0.59
CA ARG A 374 6.60 -7.33 0.14
C ARG A 374 5.20 -7.88 0.43
N LEU A 375 4.27 -7.04 0.88
CA LEU A 375 2.88 -7.42 1.08
C LEU A 375 2.20 -7.88 -0.22
N GLY A 376 2.42 -7.14 -1.31
CA GLY A 376 1.94 -7.51 -2.65
C GLY A 376 2.41 -8.90 -3.07
N ARG A 377 3.72 -9.15 -2.97
CA ARG A 377 4.34 -10.44 -3.29
C ARG A 377 3.88 -11.57 -2.36
N ALA A 378 3.73 -11.30 -1.06
CA ALA A 378 3.23 -12.31 -0.12
C ALA A 378 1.79 -12.72 -0.44
N LEU A 379 0.93 -11.77 -0.80
CA LEU A 379 -0.47 -12.04 -1.12
C LEU A 379 -0.66 -12.59 -2.54
N ARG A 380 0.17 -12.18 -3.50
CA ARG A 380 0.11 -12.59 -4.92
C ARG A 380 1.53 -12.92 -5.42
N PRO A 381 2.06 -14.11 -5.08
CA PRO A 381 3.47 -14.47 -5.31
C PRO A 381 3.85 -14.60 -6.78
N HIS A 382 2.88 -14.87 -7.66
CA HIS A 382 3.10 -14.92 -9.10
C HIS A 382 2.95 -13.57 -9.79
N GLY A 383 2.48 -12.54 -9.07
CA GLY A 383 2.35 -11.19 -9.60
C GLY A 383 3.71 -10.51 -9.79
N LEU A 384 3.80 -9.72 -10.85
CA LEU A 384 4.97 -8.89 -11.15
C LEU A 384 4.78 -7.48 -10.57
N TRP A 385 5.33 -7.25 -9.38
CA TRP A 385 5.20 -6.06 -8.56
C TRP A 385 6.38 -5.11 -8.73
N GLY A 386 6.06 -3.82 -8.84
CA GLY A 386 7.08 -2.77 -8.95
C GLY A 386 6.44 -1.39 -9.07
N PHE A 387 7.28 -0.36 -8.92
CA PHE A 387 6.84 1.03 -9.08
C PHE A 387 7.02 1.50 -10.52
N TYR A 388 5.99 2.16 -11.06
CA TYR A 388 6.11 2.91 -12.31
C TYR A 388 7.23 3.95 -12.20
N HIS A 389 7.89 4.22 -13.34
CA HIS A 389 8.99 5.17 -13.50
C HIS A 389 10.36 4.69 -13.00
N PHE A 390 10.43 3.63 -12.18
CA PHE A 390 11.69 3.18 -11.60
C PHE A 390 12.36 2.06 -12.42
N PRO A 391 13.71 2.11 -12.59
CA PRO A 391 14.60 3.19 -12.16
C PRO A 391 14.50 4.43 -13.06
N ALA A 392 14.86 5.59 -12.50
CA ALA A 392 15.02 6.82 -13.25
C ALA A 392 16.39 6.89 -13.93
N CYS A 393 16.53 7.67 -15.00
CA CYS A 393 17.82 7.84 -15.71
C CYS A 393 18.33 9.29 -15.69
N GLY A 394 17.45 10.28 -15.50
CA GLY A 394 17.85 11.70 -15.50
C GLY A 394 18.28 12.23 -16.87
N ASN A 395 18.00 11.51 -17.96
CA ASN A 395 18.36 11.88 -19.34
C ASN A 395 17.26 12.69 -20.06
N GLY A 396 16.55 13.55 -19.34
CA GLY A 396 15.48 14.38 -19.89
C GLY A 396 15.97 15.35 -20.97
N TRP A 397 15.08 15.71 -21.90
CA TRP A 397 15.37 16.71 -22.93
C TRP A 397 14.98 18.12 -22.46
N HIS A 398 15.93 19.04 -22.51
CA HIS A 398 15.77 20.43 -22.06
C HIS A 398 16.07 21.48 -23.16
N GLY A 399 16.08 21.08 -24.44
CA GLY A 399 16.15 22.00 -25.59
C GLY A 399 17.56 22.38 -26.07
N MET A 400 18.64 21.93 -25.42
CA MET A 400 20.01 22.17 -25.87
C MET A 400 20.57 20.94 -26.59
N ALA A 401 20.62 21.00 -27.93
CA ALA A 401 20.97 19.86 -28.78
C ALA A 401 22.46 19.52 -28.83
N SER A 402 23.36 20.51 -28.70
CA SER A 402 24.77 20.33 -29.03
C SER A 402 25.51 19.28 -28.19
N ASN A 403 25.04 18.99 -26.97
CA ASN A 403 25.68 18.06 -26.04
C ASN A 403 24.76 16.93 -25.56
N TYR A 404 23.61 16.70 -26.20
CA TYR A 404 22.69 15.67 -25.75
C TYR A 404 23.13 14.29 -26.23
N THR A 405 23.63 13.47 -25.31
CA THR A 405 24.10 12.10 -25.60
C THR A 405 23.05 11.02 -25.30
N GLY A 406 22.01 11.37 -24.53
CA GLY A 406 21.02 10.43 -24.01
C GLY A 406 21.47 9.65 -22.77
N HIS A 407 22.75 9.72 -22.36
CA HIS A 407 23.26 9.02 -21.19
C HIS A 407 22.51 9.41 -19.91
N CYS A 408 22.35 8.45 -19.01
CA CYS A 408 21.85 8.73 -17.67
C CYS A 408 22.82 9.64 -16.91
N HIS A 409 22.26 10.53 -16.09
CA HIS A 409 23.06 11.43 -15.29
C HIS A 409 23.76 10.63 -14.17
N SER A 410 25.08 10.83 -13.98
CA SER A 410 25.87 10.05 -13.03
C SER A 410 25.34 10.12 -11.59
N ALA A 411 24.84 11.29 -11.17
CA ALA A 411 24.19 11.43 -9.87
C ALA A 411 22.90 10.60 -9.76
N THR A 412 22.14 10.44 -10.85
CA THR A 412 20.94 9.57 -10.87
C THR A 412 21.34 8.10 -10.73
N LEU A 413 22.39 7.66 -11.42
CA LEU A 413 22.92 6.29 -11.29
C LEU A 413 23.37 6.00 -9.84
N ALA A 414 24.07 6.94 -9.21
CA ALA A 414 24.50 6.81 -7.81
C ALA A 414 23.32 6.73 -6.84
N LEU A 415 22.25 7.48 -7.10
CA LEU A 415 21.01 7.44 -6.31
C LEU A 415 20.26 6.13 -6.51
N ASN A 416 20.19 5.60 -7.74
CA ASN A 416 19.59 4.28 -7.98
C ASN A 416 20.37 3.15 -7.29
N THR A 417 21.68 3.27 -7.14
CA THR A 417 22.47 2.31 -6.36
C THR A 417 22.10 2.33 -4.86
N GLN A 418 21.69 3.48 -4.31
CA GLN A 418 21.18 3.59 -2.92
C GLN A 418 19.75 3.04 -2.74
N LEU A 419 19.07 2.70 -3.83
CA LEU A 419 17.73 2.11 -3.82
C LEU A 419 17.76 0.58 -3.98
N ASP A 420 18.87 -0.06 -3.63
CA ASP A 420 19.03 -1.52 -3.63
C ASP A 420 17.87 -2.28 -2.97
N TRP A 421 17.38 -1.76 -1.85
CA TRP A 421 16.21 -2.27 -1.12
C TRP A 421 14.93 -2.27 -1.96
N LEU A 422 14.76 -1.29 -2.85
CA LEU A 422 13.59 -1.20 -3.72
C LEU A 422 13.65 -2.26 -4.82
N TRP A 423 14.84 -2.50 -5.38
CA TRP A 423 15.08 -3.54 -6.38
C TRP A 423 14.89 -4.93 -5.77
N ALA A 424 15.46 -5.18 -4.59
CA ALA A 424 15.32 -6.45 -3.87
C ALA A 424 13.85 -6.78 -3.51
N ALA A 425 13.07 -5.77 -3.13
CA ALA A 425 11.65 -5.94 -2.83
C ALA A 425 10.76 -6.12 -4.07
N SER A 426 11.20 -5.66 -5.24
CA SER A 426 10.44 -5.75 -6.49
C SER A 426 10.46 -7.16 -7.10
N SER A 427 9.48 -7.48 -7.95
CA SER A 427 9.51 -8.66 -8.84
C SER A 427 9.47 -8.31 -10.34
N ALA A 428 9.38 -7.01 -10.67
CA ALA A 428 9.59 -6.47 -12.02
C ALA A 428 10.00 -4.99 -11.96
N LEU A 429 10.63 -4.49 -13.03
CA LEU A 429 10.98 -3.07 -13.18
C LEU A 429 10.15 -2.41 -14.28
N PHE A 430 9.71 -1.18 -14.03
CA PHE A 430 8.79 -0.43 -14.90
C PHE A 430 9.33 0.95 -15.29
N PRO A 431 10.49 1.03 -15.98
CA PRO A 431 11.02 2.31 -16.42
C PRO A 431 10.05 2.96 -17.43
N SER A 432 9.75 4.25 -17.24
CA SER A 432 9.06 5.02 -18.28
C SER A 432 10.02 5.35 -19.40
N ILE A 433 9.64 5.16 -20.65
CA ILE A 433 10.43 5.51 -21.85
C ILE A 433 9.67 6.49 -22.76
N TYR A 434 8.77 7.28 -22.18
CA TYR A 434 7.97 8.24 -22.93
C TYR A 434 8.87 9.28 -23.60
N LEU A 435 8.74 9.42 -24.92
CA LEU A 435 9.50 10.40 -25.68
C LEU A 435 9.18 11.82 -25.19
N PRO A 436 10.18 12.60 -24.74
CA PRO A 436 9.96 13.97 -24.31
C PRO A 436 9.43 14.85 -25.45
N PRO A 437 8.62 15.87 -25.13
CA PRO A 437 8.21 16.87 -26.12
C PRO A 437 9.42 17.49 -26.82
N LYS A 438 9.33 17.59 -28.16
CA LYS A 438 10.37 18.22 -29.02
C LYS A 438 11.75 17.53 -28.99
N LEU A 439 11.86 16.30 -28.47
CA LEU A 439 13.09 15.51 -28.64
C LEU A 439 13.28 15.20 -30.14
N PRO A 440 14.41 15.58 -30.76
CA PRO A 440 14.68 15.26 -32.16
C PRO A 440 14.69 13.74 -32.41
N PRO A 441 14.13 13.25 -33.53
CA PRO A 441 14.12 11.82 -33.86
C PRO A 441 15.50 11.14 -33.80
N ALA A 442 16.58 11.87 -34.13
CA ALA A 442 17.96 11.37 -34.04
C ALA A 442 18.39 10.95 -32.62
N HIS A 443 17.64 11.32 -31.59
CA HIS A 443 17.94 11.03 -30.19
C HIS A 443 16.93 10.10 -29.52
N HIS A 444 15.86 9.67 -30.20
CA HIS A 444 14.84 8.82 -29.59
C HIS A 444 15.44 7.48 -29.16
N GLN A 445 16.19 6.84 -30.05
CA GLN A 445 16.84 5.56 -29.75
C GLN A 445 17.81 5.66 -28.56
N THR A 446 18.69 6.66 -28.52
CA THR A 446 19.66 6.79 -27.42
C THR A 446 18.96 7.11 -26.11
N PHE A 447 17.94 7.97 -26.12
CA PHE A 447 17.11 8.26 -24.95
C PHE A 447 16.48 6.99 -24.36
N VAL A 448 15.86 6.15 -25.20
CA VAL A 448 15.20 4.90 -24.76
C VAL A 448 16.26 3.88 -24.30
N ARG A 449 17.33 3.71 -25.06
CA ARG A 449 18.41 2.74 -24.77
C ARG A 449 18.96 2.92 -23.36
N TYR A 450 19.43 4.12 -23.00
CA TYR A 450 20.08 4.34 -21.70
C TYR A 450 19.13 4.16 -20.51
N ARG A 451 17.83 4.42 -20.68
CA ARG A 451 16.83 4.16 -19.63
C ARG A 451 16.65 2.67 -19.39
N LEU A 452 16.71 1.86 -20.44
CA LEU A 452 16.62 0.40 -20.36
C LEU A 452 17.92 -0.22 -19.85
N GLU A 453 19.08 0.26 -20.31
CA GLU A 453 20.38 -0.17 -19.78
C GLU A 453 20.46 0.08 -18.26
N GLU A 454 19.95 1.21 -17.78
CA GLU A 454 19.89 1.46 -16.33
C GLU A 454 18.93 0.50 -15.60
N ALA A 455 17.78 0.17 -16.21
CA ALA A 455 16.88 -0.85 -15.68
C ALA A 455 17.56 -2.22 -15.59
N PHE A 456 18.29 -2.64 -16.63
CA PHE A 456 19.04 -3.90 -16.60
C PHE A 456 20.19 -3.88 -15.60
N ARG A 457 20.87 -2.75 -15.42
CA ARG A 457 21.95 -2.61 -14.43
C ARG A 457 21.44 -2.88 -13.01
N VAL A 458 20.29 -2.32 -12.64
CA VAL A 458 19.73 -2.51 -11.29
C VAL A 458 18.92 -3.80 -11.13
N ALA A 459 18.49 -4.44 -12.24
CA ALA A 459 17.72 -5.68 -12.22
C ALA A 459 18.46 -6.86 -11.57
N LEU A 460 19.79 -6.80 -11.49
CA LEU A 460 20.64 -7.81 -10.87
C LEU A 460 20.79 -7.64 -9.35
N THR A 461 20.38 -6.49 -8.80
CA THR A 461 20.61 -6.17 -7.39
C THR A 461 19.66 -6.96 -6.48
N GLY A 462 20.21 -7.82 -5.63
CA GLY A 462 19.45 -8.59 -4.65
C GLY A 462 18.71 -9.81 -5.21
N HIS A 463 18.99 -10.22 -6.46
CA HIS A 463 18.37 -11.38 -7.09
C HIS A 463 19.40 -12.26 -7.80
N PRO A 464 19.31 -13.61 -7.70
CA PRO A 464 20.21 -14.52 -8.42
C PRO A 464 19.98 -14.53 -9.94
N HIS A 465 18.84 -14.01 -10.41
CA HIS A 465 18.56 -13.79 -11.82
C HIS A 465 17.98 -12.39 -12.02
N PRO A 466 18.25 -11.73 -13.17
CA PRO A 466 17.75 -10.38 -13.42
C PRO A 466 16.23 -10.30 -13.35
N LEU A 467 15.71 -9.27 -12.68
CA LEU A 467 14.29 -8.93 -12.71
C LEU A 467 13.80 -8.68 -14.15
N PRO A 468 12.57 -9.10 -14.50
CA PRO A 468 11.99 -8.75 -15.79
C PRO A 468 11.77 -7.24 -15.89
N VAL A 469 12.27 -6.65 -16.98
CA VAL A 469 12.07 -5.23 -17.33
C VAL A 469 10.90 -5.10 -18.29
N LEU A 470 9.88 -4.31 -17.92
CA LEU A 470 8.74 -3.98 -18.77
C LEU A 470 8.63 -2.46 -18.93
N ALA A 471 9.01 -1.96 -20.10
CA ALA A 471 9.09 -0.53 -20.32
C ALA A 471 7.71 0.09 -20.50
N TYR A 472 7.39 1.14 -19.75
CA TYR A 472 6.18 1.93 -19.98
C TYR A 472 6.40 2.86 -21.17
N ALA A 473 5.64 2.68 -22.24
CA ALA A 473 5.70 3.47 -23.46
C ALA A 473 4.35 4.15 -23.75
N ARG A 474 4.39 5.38 -24.27
CA ARG A 474 3.24 5.99 -24.94
C ARG A 474 3.36 5.70 -26.43
N PHE A 475 2.23 5.48 -27.07
CA PHE A 475 2.10 5.42 -28.54
C PHE A 475 1.62 6.78 -29.10
N THR A 476 1.64 7.82 -28.28
CA THR A 476 1.35 9.22 -28.64
C THR A 476 2.44 10.14 -28.11
N TYR A 477 2.70 11.23 -28.83
CA TYR A 477 3.54 12.33 -28.36
C TYR A 477 2.83 13.08 -27.22
N GLN A 478 3.52 13.26 -26.08
CA GLN A 478 2.93 13.87 -24.87
C GLN A 478 2.33 15.26 -25.10
N SER A 479 2.95 16.08 -25.96
CA SER A 479 2.53 17.47 -26.17
C SER A 479 1.40 17.67 -27.19
N SER A 480 1.18 16.71 -28.08
CA SER A 480 0.23 16.87 -29.19
C SER A 480 -0.86 15.82 -29.24
N GLY A 481 -0.72 14.69 -28.53
CA GLY A 481 -1.62 13.54 -28.65
C GLY A 481 -1.54 12.82 -29.99
N ARG A 482 -0.69 13.29 -30.92
CA ARG A 482 -0.47 12.64 -32.22
C ARG A 482 0.16 11.27 -32.01
N PHE A 483 -0.29 10.27 -32.75
CA PHE A 483 0.31 8.95 -32.70
C PHE A 483 1.77 8.93 -33.17
N LEU A 484 2.54 8.00 -32.61
CA LEU A 484 3.93 7.76 -32.99
C LEU A 484 4.00 7.16 -34.39
N SER A 485 4.98 7.58 -35.20
CA SER A 485 5.24 6.98 -36.51
C SER A 485 5.82 5.57 -36.36
N LYS A 486 5.88 4.80 -37.46
CA LYS A 486 6.55 3.50 -37.45
C LYS A 486 8.02 3.61 -37.01
N ASP A 487 8.73 4.65 -37.42
CA ASP A 487 10.13 4.87 -37.04
C ASP A 487 10.27 5.15 -35.53
N ASP A 488 9.34 5.90 -34.96
CA ASP A 488 9.29 6.11 -33.50
C ASP A 488 8.99 4.81 -32.75
N LEU A 489 8.14 3.93 -33.29
CA LEU A 489 7.87 2.61 -32.72
C LEU A 489 9.11 1.70 -32.78
N VAL A 490 9.91 1.79 -33.84
CA VAL A 490 11.23 1.13 -33.92
C VAL A 490 12.16 1.64 -32.82
N GLN A 491 12.22 2.96 -32.65
CA GLN A 491 13.09 3.60 -31.66
C GLN A 491 12.60 3.52 -30.21
N THR A 492 11.42 2.94 -29.96
CA THR A 492 10.86 2.73 -28.62
C THR A 492 10.67 1.24 -28.31
N ILE A 493 9.64 0.62 -28.91
CA ILE A 493 9.31 -0.80 -28.73
C ILE A 493 10.42 -1.68 -29.32
N GLY A 494 10.96 -1.32 -30.49
CA GLY A 494 12.04 -2.06 -31.14
C GLY A 494 13.32 -2.10 -30.30
N VAL A 495 13.73 -0.95 -29.75
CA VAL A 495 14.87 -0.85 -28.82
C VAL A 495 14.63 -1.73 -27.58
N SER A 496 13.40 -1.70 -27.04
CA SER A 496 13.04 -2.53 -25.88
C SER A 496 13.21 -4.02 -26.15
N ALA A 497 12.72 -4.50 -27.30
CA ALA A 497 12.88 -5.90 -27.70
C ALA A 497 14.36 -6.24 -27.95
N ALA A 498 15.09 -5.38 -28.66
CA ALA A 498 16.49 -5.62 -29.01
C ALA A 498 17.42 -5.69 -27.80
N LEU A 499 17.12 -5.01 -26.70
CA LEU A 499 17.89 -5.10 -25.45
C LEU A 499 17.47 -6.27 -24.55
N GLY A 500 16.50 -7.10 -24.97
CA GLY A 500 16.05 -8.27 -24.20
C GLY A 500 15.04 -7.96 -23.09
N ALA A 501 14.30 -6.84 -23.19
CA ALA A 501 13.24 -6.53 -22.24
C ALA A 501 12.16 -7.62 -22.25
N ALA A 502 11.46 -7.81 -21.14
CA ALA A 502 10.35 -8.74 -21.06
C ALA A 502 9.15 -8.29 -21.88
N GLY A 503 9.02 -6.98 -22.07
CA GLY A 503 7.94 -6.42 -22.83
C GLY A 503 7.86 -4.90 -22.71
N VAL A 504 6.76 -4.38 -23.24
CA VAL A 504 6.35 -2.99 -23.13
C VAL A 504 4.91 -2.91 -22.64
N VAL A 505 4.63 -1.92 -21.80
CA VAL A 505 3.29 -1.54 -21.39
C VAL A 505 2.91 -0.27 -22.15
N LEU A 506 1.94 -0.39 -23.04
CA LEU A 506 1.39 0.74 -23.78
C LEU A 506 0.38 1.47 -22.89
N TRP A 507 0.73 2.70 -22.53
CA TRP A 507 -0.11 3.54 -21.67
C TRP A 507 -0.71 4.70 -22.44
N GLY A 508 -1.93 5.06 -22.05
CA GLY A 508 -2.69 6.17 -22.60
C GLY A 508 -3.73 6.64 -21.59
N ASP A 509 -4.05 7.92 -21.63
CA ASP A 509 -5.07 8.53 -20.78
C ASP A 509 -6.45 8.52 -21.46
N LEU A 510 -7.50 8.90 -20.72
CA LEU A 510 -8.88 8.93 -21.20
C LEU A 510 -9.10 9.83 -22.43
N SER A 511 -8.18 10.76 -22.72
CA SER A 511 -8.33 11.64 -23.88
C SER A 511 -8.23 10.87 -25.21
N ILE A 512 -7.63 9.68 -25.24
CA ILE A 512 -7.47 8.88 -26.47
C ILE A 512 -8.78 8.17 -26.85
N SER A 513 -9.69 7.97 -25.90
CA SER A 513 -10.99 7.29 -26.11
C SER A 513 -12.18 8.16 -25.71
N SER A 514 -12.05 9.49 -25.80
CA SER A 514 -13.04 10.44 -25.28
C SER A 514 -14.25 10.66 -26.19
N SER A 515 -14.16 10.31 -27.47
CA SER A 515 -15.22 10.44 -28.48
C SER A 515 -15.18 9.30 -29.49
N GLU A 516 -16.26 9.11 -30.23
CA GLU A 516 -16.36 8.13 -31.32
C GLU A 516 -15.26 8.34 -32.37
N GLU A 517 -15.06 9.59 -32.82
CA GLU A 517 -14.01 9.97 -33.77
C GLU A 517 -12.61 9.55 -33.27
N LYS A 518 -12.28 9.81 -32.00
CA LYS A 518 -10.99 9.41 -31.44
C LYS A 518 -10.84 7.90 -31.31
N CYS A 519 -11.92 7.19 -31.02
CA CYS A 519 -11.91 5.73 -31.02
C CYS A 519 -11.67 5.16 -32.42
N TRP A 520 -12.24 5.75 -33.48
CA TRP A 520 -11.94 5.37 -34.86
C TRP A 520 -10.49 5.70 -35.25
N HIS A 521 -9.99 6.90 -34.92
CA HIS A 521 -8.57 7.21 -35.13
C HIS A 521 -7.63 6.25 -34.41
N LEU A 522 -7.97 5.83 -33.20
CA LEU A 522 -7.22 4.82 -32.45
C LEU A 522 -7.28 3.45 -33.14
N HIS A 523 -8.47 3.05 -33.60
CA HIS A 523 -8.67 1.81 -34.35
C HIS A 523 -7.78 1.79 -35.60
N ASP A 524 -7.84 2.85 -36.41
CA ASP A 524 -7.10 2.93 -37.66
C ASP A 524 -5.59 2.91 -37.41
N TYR A 525 -5.11 3.65 -36.41
CA TYR A 525 -3.71 3.59 -36.00
C TYR A 525 -3.25 2.19 -35.55
N LEU A 526 -4.12 1.47 -34.83
CA LEU A 526 -3.85 0.09 -34.41
C LEU A 526 -3.74 -0.84 -35.61
N VAL A 527 -4.65 -0.75 -36.58
CA VAL A 527 -4.68 -1.63 -37.75
C VAL A 527 -3.55 -1.28 -38.74
N ASP A 528 -3.30 0.01 -38.98
CA ASP A 528 -2.43 0.45 -40.07
C ASP A 528 -0.96 0.54 -39.66
N THR A 529 -0.67 0.86 -38.39
CA THR A 529 0.69 1.19 -37.95
C THR A 529 1.17 0.34 -36.78
N LEU A 530 0.51 0.44 -35.62
CA LEU A 530 0.99 -0.17 -34.38
C LEU A 530 0.90 -1.70 -34.42
N GLY A 531 -0.23 -2.24 -34.84
CA GLY A 531 -0.51 -3.67 -34.89
C GLY A 531 0.46 -4.44 -35.79
N PRO A 532 0.63 -4.06 -37.07
CA PRO A 532 1.60 -4.71 -37.96
C PRO A 532 3.02 -4.70 -37.40
N TYR A 533 3.42 -3.60 -36.74
CA TYR A 533 4.73 -3.50 -36.12
C TYR A 533 4.87 -4.41 -34.88
N VAL A 534 3.85 -4.47 -34.01
CA VAL A 534 3.81 -5.37 -32.85
C VAL A 534 3.89 -6.84 -33.28
N ILE A 535 3.15 -7.24 -34.32
CA ILE A 535 3.21 -8.59 -34.88
C ILE A 535 4.63 -8.91 -35.36
N ASN A 536 5.26 -7.98 -36.08
CA ASN A 536 6.62 -8.17 -36.60
C ASN A 536 7.63 -8.40 -35.46
N VAL A 537 7.70 -7.48 -34.49
CA VAL A 537 8.71 -7.54 -33.42
C VAL A 537 8.49 -8.73 -32.47
N THR A 538 7.24 -9.08 -32.16
CA THR A 538 6.94 -10.21 -31.28
C THR A 538 7.23 -11.55 -31.94
N ARG A 539 6.90 -11.72 -33.24
CA ARG A 539 7.25 -12.93 -34.00
C ARG A 539 8.76 -13.06 -34.18
N ALA A 540 9.47 -11.97 -34.45
CA ALA A 540 10.93 -11.98 -34.53
C ALA A 540 11.58 -12.38 -33.20
N ALA A 541 11.08 -11.85 -32.08
CA ALA A 541 11.57 -12.24 -30.75
C ALA A 541 11.33 -13.73 -30.45
N ILE A 542 10.16 -14.28 -30.83
CA ILE A 542 9.86 -15.72 -30.73
C ILE A 542 10.80 -16.55 -31.59
N ALA A 543 10.96 -16.19 -32.86
CA ALA A 543 11.83 -16.90 -33.79
C ALA A 543 13.28 -16.92 -33.30
N CYS A 544 13.79 -15.76 -32.86
CA CYS A 544 15.15 -15.66 -32.31
C CYS A 544 15.31 -16.49 -31.03
N SER A 545 14.34 -16.42 -30.10
CA SER A 545 14.36 -17.23 -28.88
C SER A 545 14.47 -18.73 -29.18
N HIS A 546 13.68 -19.25 -30.12
CA HIS A 546 13.76 -20.66 -30.51
C HIS A 546 15.05 -21.02 -31.25
N GLN A 547 15.48 -20.20 -32.20
CA GLN A 547 16.61 -20.52 -33.08
C GLN A 547 17.98 -20.30 -32.43
N ARG A 548 18.12 -19.33 -31.53
CA ARG A 548 19.38 -19.00 -30.85
C ARG A 548 19.43 -19.48 -29.41
N CYS A 549 18.29 -19.43 -28.70
CA CYS A 549 18.22 -19.63 -27.26
C CYS A 549 17.44 -20.88 -26.86
N HIS A 550 17.17 -21.79 -27.81
CA HIS A 550 16.41 -23.04 -27.61
C HIS A 550 15.01 -22.86 -27.00
N GLY A 551 14.42 -21.66 -27.08
CA GLY A 551 13.16 -21.33 -26.41
C GLY A 551 13.29 -21.13 -24.89
N HIS A 552 14.52 -21.12 -24.37
CA HIS A 552 14.85 -21.02 -22.95
C HIS A 552 15.51 -19.69 -22.57
N GLY A 553 15.43 -18.70 -23.46
CA GLY A 553 15.93 -17.35 -23.21
C GLY A 553 15.43 -16.32 -24.21
N ARG A 554 15.70 -15.05 -23.93
CA ARG A 554 15.45 -13.93 -24.84
C ARG A 554 16.69 -13.61 -25.63
N CYS A 555 16.52 -13.19 -26.87
CA CYS A 555 17.60 -12.56 -27.60
C CYS A 555 17.80 -11.13 -27.10
N ALA A 556 19.05 -10.76 -26.87
CA ALA A 556 19.48 -9.41 -26.56
C ALA A 556 20.70 -9.06 -27.41
N ARG A 557 20.83 -7.80 -27.79
CA ARG A 557 21.94 -7.33 -28.62
C ARG A 557 23.27 -7.58 -27.90
N GLN A 558 24.23 -8.18 -28.61
CA GLN A 558 25.55 -8.51 -28.06
C GLN A 558 26.38 -7.26 -27.78
N ASP A 559 26.44 -6.36 -28.75
CA ASP A 559 27.19 -5.12 -28.68
C ASP A 559 26.21 -3.93 -28.58
N PRO A 560 26.20 -3.19 -27.46
CA PRO A 560 25.41 -1.97 -27.31
C PRO A 560 25.63 -0.92 -28.41
N GLY A 561 26.80 -0.94 -29.08
CA GLY A 561 27.16 -0.06 -30.19
C GLY A 561 26.48 -0.39 -31.53
N GLN A 562 25.92 -1.58 -31.70
CA GLN A 562 25.22 -1.99 -32.93
C GLN A 562 23.79 -1.43 -33.01
N LEU A 563 23.66 -0.11 -33.08
CA LEU A 563 22.39 0.61 -32.99
C LEU A 563 21.33 0.15 -33.99
N GLU A 564 21.73 -0.24 -35.20
CA GLU A 564 20.82 -0.67 -36.28
C GLU A 564 20.30 -2.11 -36.13
N SER A 565 20.78 -2.88 -35.14
CA SER A 565 20.38 -4.28 -34.97
C SER A 565 19.08 -4.40 -34.18
N PHE A 566 17.97 -4.67 -34.88
CA PHE A 566 16.65 -4.87 -34.29
C PHE A 566 16.13 -6.30 -34.50
N LEU A 567 15.24 -6.74 -33.60
CA LEU A 567 14.50 -8.00 -33.77
C LEU A 567 13.29 -7.75 -34.67
N HIS A 568 13.51 -7.77 -35.98
CA HIS A 568 12.46 -7.70 -37.00
C HIS A 568 12.52 -8.90 -37.95
N LEU A 569 11.37 -9.27 -38.51
CA LEU A 569 11.30 -10.25 -39.60
C LEU A 569 11.80 -9.62 -40.91
N GLN A 570 12.30 -10.47 -41.81
CA GLN A 570 12.65 -10.08 -43.16
C GLN A 570 11.40 -9.60 -43.94
N PRO A 571 11.57 -8.86 -45.07
CA PRO A 571 10.44 -8.37 -45.86
C PRO A 571 9.49 -9.47 -46.36
N ASP A 572 9.99 -10.68 -46.59
CA ASP A 572 9.20 -11.86 -46.99
C ASP A 572 8.54 -12.58 -45.79
N GLY A 573 8.74 -12.08 -44.58
CA GLY A 573 8.22 -12.64 -43.32
C GLY A 573 9.10 -13.73 -42.71
N SER A 574 10.25 -14.07 -43.31
CA SER A 574 11.17 -15.08 -42.78
C SER A 574 11.98 -14.57 -41.55
N PRO A 575 12.44 -15.48 -40.67
CA PRO A 575 13.40 -15.17 -39.60
C PRO A 575 14.74 -14.65 -40.14
N GLY A 576 15.39 -13.73 -39.43
CA GLY A 576 16.76 -13.28 -39.72
C GLY A 576 17.84 -14.25 -39.22
N ALA A 577 19.12 -13.95 -39.52
CA ALA A 577 20.26 -14.75 -39.05
C ALA A 577 20.63 -14.51 -37.57
N TRP A 578 20.10 -13.44 -36.96
CA TRP A 578 20.27 -13.09 -35.54
C TRP A 578 21.74 -13.02 -35.05
N GLU A 579 22.70 -12.72 -35.93
CA GLU A 579 24.14 -12.75 -35.63
C GLU A 579 24.56 -11.73 -34.57
N SER A 580 23.88 -10.58 -34.54
CA SER A 580 24.08 -9.50 -33.56
C SER A 580 23.47 -9.77 -32.18
N PHE A 581 22.91 -10.96 -31.93
CA PHE A 581 22.16 -11.27 -30.71
C PHE A 581 22.76 -12.43 -29.91
N SER A 582 22.81 -12.28 -28.58
CA SER A 582 23.11 -13.31 -27.60
C SER A 582 21.86 -13.66 -26.80
N CYS A 583 21.95 -14.69 -25.97
CA CYS A 583 20.84 -15.15 -25.17
C CYS A 583 20.93 -14.67 -23.71
N HIS A 584 19.83 -14.09 -23.24
CA HIS A 584 19.53 -13.87 -21.83
C HIS A 584 18.61 -15.00 -21.36
N CYS A 585 19.16 -15.98 -20.65
CA CYS A 585 18.43 -17.18 -20.27
C CYS A 585 17.35 -16.93 -19.22
N TYR A 586 16.25 -17.67 -19.34
CA TYR A 586 15.22 -17.73 -18.32
C TYR A 586 15.74 -18.42 -17.07
N TRP A 587 15.00 -18.21 -15.97
CA TRP A 587 15.24 -18.92 -14.73
C TRP A 587 15.33 -20.43 -14.98
N GLY A 588 16.34 -21.07 -14.40
CA GLY A 588 16.60 -22.51 -14.55
C GLY A 588 17.42 -22.88 -15.79
N TRP A 589 17.87 -21.91 -16.61
CA TRP A 589 18.68 -22.17 -17.79
C TRP A 589 19.98 -21.36 -17.81
N ALA A 590 21.02 -21.92 -18.43
CA ALA A 590 22.38 -21.41 -18.47
C ALA A 590 23.06 -21.70 -19.82
N GLY A 591 24.26 -21.16 -19.96
CA GLY A 591 25.08 -21.27 -21.16
C GLY A 591 24.77 -20.19 -22.21
N PRO A 592 25.61 -20.08 -23.24
CA PRO A 592 25.51 -19.02 -24.26
C PRO A 592 24.25 -19.11 -25.13
N THR A 593 23.61 -20.29 -25.18
CA THR A 593 22.40 -20.59 -25.97
C THR A 593 21.24 -21.08 -25.11
N CYS A 594 21.34 -20.99 -23.78
CA CYS A 594 20.31 -21.43 -22.83
C CYS A 594 19.91 -22.90 -22.92
N GLN A 595 20.83 -23.77 -23.33
CA GLN A 595 20.57 -25.21 -23.48
C GLN A 595 20.84 -26.00 -22.19
N GLU A 596 21.62 -25.43 -21.27
CA GLU A 596 22.03 -26.11 -20.05
C GLU A 596 21.03 -25.82 -18.93
N PRO A 597 20.43 -26.83 -18.28
CA PRO A 597 19.65 -26.60 -17.08
C PRO A 597 20.57 -26.16 -15.94
N ARG A 598 20.20 -25.09 -15.20
CA ARG A 598 20.89 -24.72 -13.96
C ARG A 598 20.47 -25.71 -12.87
N PRO A 599 21.41 -26.27 -12.08
CA PRO A 599 21.06 -27.01 -10.88
C PRO A 599 20.30 -26.09 -9.92
N GLU A 600 19.26 -26.60 -9.26
CA GLU A 600 18.53 -25.82 -8.25
C GLU A 600 19.51 -25.39 -7.15
N PRO A 601 19.46 -24.12 -6.68
CA PRO A 601 20.29 -23.70 -5.56
C PRO A 601 19.94 -24.56 -4.34
N GLY A 602 20.97 -25.13 -3.72
CA GLY A 602 20.81 -25.91 -2.50
C GLY A 602 20.23 -25.06 -1.36
N PRO A 603 19.67 -25.69 -0.32
CA PRO A 603 18.97 -24.98 0.77
C PRO A 603 19.80 -23.93 1.54
N GLU A 604 21.13 -23.89 1.38
CA GLU A 604 22.02 -22.90 2.02
C GLU A 604 22.08 -21.53 1.30
N GLU A 605 21.70 -21.44 0.02
CA GLU A 605 21.68 -20.15 -0.72
C GLU A 605 20.33 -19.41 -0.62
N ALA A 606 19.34 -19.99 0.06
CA ALA A 606 17.99 -19.44 0.20
C ALA A 606 17.72 -18.73 1.55
N ALA A 607 18.76 -18.49 2.36
CA ALA A 607 18.68 -17.86 3.69
C ALA A 607 18.96 -16.36 3.67
#